data_AF-A0A2W6ZSQ0-F1
#
_entry.id   AF-A0A2W6ZSQ0-F1
#
_cell.length_a   1.000
_cell.length_b   1.000
_cell.length_c   1.000
_cell.angle_alpha   90.00
_cell.angle_beta   90.00
_cell.angle_gamma   90.00
#
_symmetry.space_group_name_H-M   'P 1'
#
loop_
_entity.id
_entity.type
_entity.pdbx_description
1 polymer ?
#
loop_
_entity_poly.entity_id
_entity_poly.type
_entity_poly.pdbx_seq_one_letter_code
_entity_poly.pdbx_strand_id
1 'polypeptide(L)'
;MASIQPPLLTCEAVITEACFLLRNTYAGEETVLSLIADEYIQIPLRLEEEVTAIRQLLIGYRSVPMSIADACLVRMAEQYDSSQLLTLDGDFQIYRKHRNQIIPVLMPSV
;
A
#
# COMPACT_ATOMS: atom_id res chain seq x y z
N MET A 1 -18.08 -11.27 6.83
CA MET A 1 -17.12 -11.00 5.73
C MET A 1 -17.00 -9.49 5.60
N ALA A 2 -15.79 -8.94 5.62
CA ALA A 2 -15.63 -7.50 5.40
C ALA A 2 -16.09 -7.15 3.98
N SER A 3 -16.93 -6.12 3.84
CA SER A 3 -17.32 -5.58 2.54
C SER A 3 -16.28 -4.56 2.13
N ILE A 4 -15.53 -4.85 1.06
CA ILE A 4 -14.57 -3.91 0.46
C ILE A 4 -15.33 -3.14 -0.60
N GLN A 5 -15.38 -1.82 -0.46
CA GLN A 5 -16.04 -0.92 -1.40
C GLN A 5 -14.99 -0.20 -2.24
N PRO A 6 -15.11 -0.22 -3.58
CA PRO A 6 -14.25 0.59 -4.44
C PRO A 6 -14.56 2.10 -4.28
N PRO A 7 -13.61 2.98 -4.64
CA PRO A 7 -12.26 2.65 -5.12
C PRO A 7 -11.32 2.24 -3.98
N LEU A 8 -10.45 1.26 -4.23
CA LEU A 8 -9.29 1.02 -3.38
C LEU A 8 -8.18 2.02 -3.72
N LEU A 9 -7.52 2.55 -2.70
CA LEU A 9 -6.44 3.51 -2.87
C LEU A 9 -5.09 2.81 -2.73
N THR A 10 -4.17 3.04 -3.66
CA THR A 10 -2.79 2.55 -3.60
C THR A 10 -1.80 3.56 -4.21
N CYS A 11 -0.54 3.17 -4.41
CA CYS A 11 0.50 4.00 -5.03
C CYS A 11 1.15 3.30 -6.24
N GLU A 12 1.81 4.07 -7.11
CA GLU A 12 2.49 3.55 -8.31
C GLU A 12 3.54 2.48 -7.99
N ALA A 13 4.21 2.59 -6.83
CA ALA A 13 5.20 1.61 -6.40
C ALA A 13 4.58 0.22 -6.17
N VAL A 14 3.38 0.16 -5.57
CA VAL A 14 2.63 -1.10 -5.38
C VAL A 14 2.15 -1.65 -6.72
N ILE A 15 1.70 -0.79 -7.64
CA ILE A 15 1.31 -1.24 -9.00
C ILE A 15 2.52 -1.83 -9.75
N THR A 16 3.67 -1.18 -9.65
CA THR A 16 4.92 -1.65 -10.26
C THR A 16 5.31 -3.02 -9.72
N GLU A 17 5.28 -3.20 -8.40
CA GLU A 17 5.60 -4.48 -7.77
C GLU A 17 4.57 -5.57 -8.10
N ALA A 18 3.28 -5.24 -8.09
CA ALA A 18 2.21 -6.16 -8.48
C ALA A 18 2.38 -6.66 -9.92
N CYS A 19 2.60 -5.77 -10.89
CA CYS A 19 2.87 -6.14 -12.27
C CYS A 19 4.14 -7.01 -12.39
N PHE A 20 5.22 -6.61 -11.70
CA PHE A 20 6.46 -7.38 -11.70
C PHE A 20 6.25 -8.81 -11.17
N LEU A 21 5.52 -8.98 -10.07
CA LEU A 21 5.22 -10.30 -9.49
C LEU A 21 4.30 -11.13 -10.39
N LEU A 22 3.34 -10.48 -11.07
CA LEU A 22 2.36 -11.13 -11.92
C LEU A 22 2.82 -11.34 -13.37
N ARG A 23 4.03 -10.94 -13.76
CA ARG A 23 4.54 -11.04 -15.14
C ARG A 23 4.49 -12.42 -15.78
N ASN A 24 4.49 -13.48 -14.97
CA ASN A 24 4.42 -14.89 -15.42
C ASN A 24 3.03 -15.51 -15.19
N THR A 25 2.06 -14.72 -14.73
CA THR A 25 0.66 -15.13 -14.55
C THR A 25 -0.12 -14.77 -15.80
N TYR A 26 -0.95 -15.69 -16.30
CA TYR A 26 -1.80 -15.43 -17.47
C TYR A 26 -2.65 -14.16 -17.26
N ALA A 27 -2.51 -13.19 -18.17
CA ALA A 27 -3.16 -11.88 -18.11
C ALA A 27 -2.91 -11.07 -16.81
N GLY A 28 -1.82 -11.33 -16.08
CA GLY A 28 -1.55 -10.74 -14.77
C GLY A 28 -1.44 -9.20 -14.80
N GLU A 29 -0.52 -8.68 -15.62
CA GLU A 29 -0.32 -7.22 -15.77
C GLU A 29 -1.57 -6.54 -16.36
N GLU A 30 -2.18 -7.15 -17.38
CA GLU A 30 -3.40 -6.66 -18.02
C GLU A 30 -4.55 -6.53 -17.02
N THR A 31 -4.71 -7.50 -16.12
CA THR A 31 -5.74 -7.47 -15.07
C THR A 31 -5.51 -6.31 -14.10
N VAL A 32 -4.26 -6.09 -13.65
CA VAL A 32 -3.93 -4.96 -12.75
C VAL A 32 -4.26 -3.63 -13.42
N LEU A 33 -3.87 -3.46 -14.68
CA LEU A 33 -4.14 -2.22 -15.43
C LEU A 33 -5.63 -2.01 -15.70
N SER A 34 -6.38 -3.07 -15.95
CA SER A 34 -7.84 -3.00 -16.14
C SER A 34 -8.55 -2.51 -14.86
N LEU A 35 -8.11 -2.95 -13.67
CA LEU A 35 -8.66 -2.46 -12.40
C LEU A 35 -8.47 -0.95 -12.19
N ILE A 36 -7.39 -0.38 -12.75
CA ILE A 36 -7.15 1.06 -12.73
C ILE A 36 -8.02 1.75 -13.78
N ALA A 37 -8.07 1.22 -15.00
CA ALA A 37 -8.85 1.78 -16.11
C ALA A 37 -10.36 1.82 -15.79
N ASP A 38 -10.86 0.81 -15.09
CA ASP A 38 -12.26 0.68 -14.65
C ASP A 38 -12.53 1.40 -13.31
N GLU A 39 -11.58 2.18 -12.78
CA GLU A 39 -11.68 2.97 -11.55
C GLU A 39 -11.91 2.16 -10.24
N TYR A 40 -11.75 0.84 -10.26
CA TYR A 40 -11.76 0.03 -9.03
C TYR A 40 -10.55 0.33 -8.13
N ILE A 41 -9.43 0.73 -8.73
CA ILE A 41 -8.21 1.18 -8.04
C ILE A 41 -7.87 2.61 -8.45
N GLN A 42 -7.56 3.45 -7.47
CA GLN A 42 -7.04 4.80 -7.68
C GLN A 42 -5.65 4.96 -7.07
N ILE A 43 -4.84 5.83 -7.68
CA ILE A 43 -3.44 6.07 -7.31
C ILE A 43 -3.26 7.54 -6.92
N PRO A 44 -3.77 7.98 -5.75
CA PRO A 44 -3.77 9.40 -5.39
C PRO A 44 -2.41 9.91 -4.89
N LEU A 45 -1.50 9.04 -4.46
CA LEU A 45 -0.23 9.45 -3.86
C LEU A 45 0.79 9.86 -4.93
N ARG A 46 1.28 11.09 -4.81
CA ARG A 46 2.41 11.62 -5.59
C ARG A 46 3.68 11.59 -4.76
N LEU A 47 4.65 10.80 -5.19
CA LEU A 47 5.88 10.54 -4.44
C LEU A 47 6.67 11.84 -4.18
N GLU A 48 6.75 12.73 -5.16
CA GLU A 48 7.48 13.98 -5.07
C GLU A 48 6.91 14.95 -4.02
N GLU A 49 5.60 14.89 -3.76
CA GLU A 49 4.93 15.71 -2.74
C GLU A 49 5.17 15.14 -1.34
N GLU A 50 5.29 13.82 -1.23
CA GLU A 50 5.39 13.10 0.05
C GLU A 50 6.82 12.62 0.40
N VAL A 51 7.81 12.94 -0.45
CA VAL A 51 9.19 12.41 -0.38
C VAL A 51 9.84 12.60 0.99
N THR A 52 9.56 13.72 1.68
CA THR A 52 10.14 14.01 2.99
C THR A 52 9.59 13.07 4.06
N ALA A 53 8.27 12.82 4.06
CA ALA A 53 7.63 11.91 5.00
C ALA A 53 8.05 10.46 4.72
N ILE A 54 8.04 10.06 3.44
CA ILE A 54 8.47 8.72 3.01
C ILE A 54 9.93 8.46 3.39
N ARG A 55 10.83 9.44 3.19
CA ARG A 55 12.23 9.33 3.63
C ARG A 55 12.34 9.14 5.14
N GLN A 56 11.52 9.81 5.94
CA GLN A 56 11.52 9.66 7.39
C GLN A 56 11.07 8.25 7.82
N LEU A 57 10.04 7.72 7.18
CA LEU A 57 9.58 6.33 7.41
C LEU A 57 10.69 5.33 7.09
N LEU A 58 11.30 5.43 5.91
CA LEU A 58 12.42 4.58 5.51
C LEU A 58 13.60 4.65 6.47
N ILE A 59 13.89 5.82 7.05
CA ILE A 59 14.95 5.97 8.07
C ILE A 59 14.54 5.32 9.39
N GLY A 60 13.29 5.53 9.83
CA GLY A 60 12.76 5.02 11.09
C GLY A 60 12.69 3.49 11.14
N TYR A 61 12.43 2.86 10.00
CA TYR A 61 12.33 1.41 9.87
C TYR A 61 13.59 0.73 9.35
N ARG A 62 14.76 1.38 9.31
CA ARG A 62 16.03 0.79 8.79
C ARG A 62 16.43 -0.57 9.38
N SER A 63 15.96 -0.91 10.58
CA SER A 63 16.25 -2.17 11.25
C SER A 63 15.27 -3.31 10.90
N VAL A 64 14.25 -3.04 10.08
CA VAL A 64 13.25 -3.98 9.58
C VAL A 64 13.19 -3.82 8.05
N PRO A 65 12.92 -4.84 7.24
CA PRO A 65 12.66 -4.60 5.82
C PRO A 65 11.51 -3.61 5.68
N MET A 66 11.71 -2.49 4.97
CA MET A 66 10.64 -1.59 4.53
C MET A 66 11.00 -1.13 3.12
N SER A 67 10.14 -1.46 2.16
CA SER A 67 10.28 -1.02 0.79
C SER A 67 9.73 0.40 0.58
N ILE A 68 9.97 0.99 -0.60
CA ILE A 68 9.31 2.25 -0.99
C ILE A 68 7.80 2.04 -1.08
N ALA A 69 7.33 0.89 -1.57
CA ALA A 69 5.91 0.57 -1.66
C ALA A 69 5.27 0.57 -0.26
N ASP A 70 5.92 -0.06 0.72
CA ASP A 70 5.42 -0.09 2.10
C ASP A 70 5.40 1.30 2.74
N ALA A 71 6.49 2.06 2.57
CA ALA A 71 6.56 3.43 3.08
C ALA A 71 5.45 4.32 2.47
N CYS A 72 5.15 4.15 1.19
CA CYS A 72 4.02 4.82 0.54
C CYS A 72 2.68 4.39 1.15
N LEU A 73 2.44 3.10 1.38
CA LEU A 73 1.19 2.61 2.00
C LEU A 73 1.03 3.11 3.44
N VAL A 74 2.11 3.13 4.23
CA VAL A 74 2.11 3.75 5.57
C VAL A 74 1.77 5.24 5.46
N ARG A 75 2.36 5.95 4.49
CA ARG A 75 2.06 7.37 4.28
C ARG A 75 0.61 7.62 3.86
N MET A 76 0.05 6.77 3.01
CA MET A 76 -1.37 6.84 2.66
C MET A 76 -2.25 6.55 3.86
N ALA A 77 -1.89 5.61 4.74
CA ALA A 77 -2.64 5.35 5.97
C ALA A 77 -2.63 6.56 6.94
N GLU A 78 -1.63 7.44 6.87
CA GLU A 78 -1.59 8.73 7.57
C GLU A 78 -2.48 9.80 6.91
N GLN A 79 -2.58 9.81 5.57
CA GLN A 79 -3.43 10.76 4.83
C GLN A 79 -4.92 10.39 4.92
N TYR A 80 -5.23 9.09 4.96
CA TYR A 80 -6.58 8.53 5.02
C TYR A 80 -6.80 7.85 6.38
N ASP A 81 -6.80 8.64 7.44
CA ASP A 81 -6.69 8.16 8.82
C ASP A 81 -7.85 7.23 9.28
N SER A 82 -9.02 7.31 8.63
CA SER A 82 -10.17 6.44 8.91
C SER A 82 -10.22 5.14 8.10
N SER A 83 -9.26 4.92 7.20
CA SER A 83 -9.22 3.75 6.33
C SER A 83 -8.51 2.55 6.99
N GLN A 84 -8.84 1.35 6.52
CA GLN A 84 -8.12 0.12 6.83
C GLN A 84 -7.20 -0.25 5.67
N LEU A 85 -6.04 -0.83 5.98
CA LEU A 85 -5.11 -1.34 4.98
C LEU A 85 -5.39 -2.82 4.71
N LEU A 86 -5.76 -3.14 3.46
CA LEU A 86 -5.86 -4.53 3.00
C LEU A 86 -4.47 -5.04 2.63
N THR A 87 -3.97 -6.06 3.31
CA THR A 87 -2.65 -6.62 3.03
C THR A 87 -2.54 -8.08 3.48
N LEU A 88 -1.60 -8.81 2.86
CA LEU A 88 -1.17 -10.14 3.29
C LEU A 88 0.18 -10.10 4.02
N ASP A 89 0.83 -8.94 4.04
CA ASP A 89 2.15 -8.78 4.63
C ASP A 89 2.05 -8.51 6.14
N GLY A 90 2.69 -9.37 6.93
CA GLY A 90 2.73 -9.28 8.39
C GLY A 90 3.52 -8.09 8.91
N ASP A 91 4.44 -7.51 8.13
CA ASP A 91 5.25 -6.37 8.57
C ASP A 91 4.39 -5.12 8.85
N PHE A 92 3.20 -5.02 8.24
CA PHE A 92 2.23 -3.97 8.57
C PHE A 92 1.64 -4.08 9.98
N GLN A 93 1.81 -5.20 10.68
CA GLN A 93 1.51 -5.30 12.11
C GLN A 93 2.57 -4.58 12.97
N ILE A 94 3.77 -4.38 12.45
CA ILE A 94 4.90 -3.69 13.11
C ILE A 94 4.89 -2.20 12.75
N TYR A 95 4.60 -1.87 11.50
CA TYR A 95 4.56 -0.48 11.05
C TYR A 95 3.51 0.35 11.81
N ARG A 96 3.75 1.66 11.89
CA ARG A 96 2.94 2.61 12.63
C ARG A 96 2.69 3.84 11.76
N LYS A 97 1.45 4.30 11.75
CA LYS A 97 1.08 5.61 11.21
C LYS A 97 1.20 6.66 12.32
N HIS A 98 1.45 7.91 11.96
CA HIS A 98 1.59 9.01 12.91
C HIS A 98 2.59 8.68 14.04
N ARG A 99 3.70 8.02 13.65
CA ARG A 99 4.82 7.56 14.50
C ARG A 99 4.52 6.38 15.43
N ASN A 100 3.38 6.34 16.10
CA ASN A 100 3.12 5.34 17.15
C ASN A 100 1.75 4.66 17.08
N GLN A 101 0.90 5.03 16.12
CA GLN A 101 -0.44 4.48 16.02
C GLN A 101 -0.44 3.23 15.15
N ILE A 102 -1.18 2.21 15.59
CA ILE A 102 -1.36 0.98 14.82
C ILE A 102 -2.09 1.31 13.53
N ILE A 103 -1.65 0.70 12.43
CA ILE A 103 -2.38 0.73 11.16
C ILE A 103 -3.47 -0.36 11.25
N PRO A 104 -4.76 -0.01 11.17
CA PRO A 104 -5.81 -1.01 11.14
C PRO A 104 -5.69 -1.84 9.86
N VAL A 105 -5.41 -3.13 9.99
CA VAL A 105 -5.24 -4.02 8.84
C VAL A 105 -6.46 -4.92 8.66
N LEU A 106 -6.86 -5.11 7.40
CA LEU A 106 -7.73 -6.19 6.98
C LEU A 106 -6.84 -7.28 6.38
N MET A 107 -6.64 -8.36 7.12
CA MET A 107 -5.79 -9.48 6.72
C MET A 107 -6.48 -10.82 7.05
N PRO A 108 -6.18 -11.90 6.32
CA PRO A 108 -6.68 -13.22 6.67
C PRO A 108 -6.24 -13.62 8.08
N SER A 109 -7.16 -14.21 8.85
CA SER A 109 -6.78 -14.92 10.07
C SER A 109 -5.96 -16.14 9.69
N VAL A 110 -4.74 -16.21 10.22
CA VAL A 110 -3.83 -17.37 10.09
C VAL A 110 -4.47 -18.63 10.66
#